data_AF-A0A4U7BNB0-F1
#
_entry.id   AF-A0A4U7BNB0-F1
#
_cell.length_a   1.000
_cell.length_b   1.000
_cell.length_c   1.000
_cell.angle_alpha   90.00
_cell.angle_beta   90.00
_cell.angle_gamma   90.00
#
_symmetry.space_group_name_H-M   'P 1'
#
loop_
_entity.id
_entity.type
_entity.pdbx_description
1 polymer ?
#
loop_
_entity_poly.entity_id
_entity_poly.type
_entity_poly.pdbx_seq_one_letter_code
_entity_poly.pdbx_strand_id
1 'polypeptide(L)'
;MKVYERINEILKAKKITKKELAQRLINLDMRANKTGEVPTFSSIYAYLNGNIDLKADMLPFIAEALGVCEQEFFSTEDESDKIIQKIYAKDESMYKYKKIIALLEYASPKTIKVLEQALFQHKIKTDEFNKNIQKIF
;
A
#
# COMPACT_ATOMS: atom_id res chain seq x y z
N MET A 1 -15.77 2.69 8.13
CA MET A 1 -14.87 3.85 8.21
C MET A 1 -15.03 4.67 6.94
N LYS A 2 -15.17 5.99 7.03
CA LYS A 2 -15.19 6.89 5.88
C LYS A 2 -13.76 7.17 5.41
N VAL A 3 -13.58 7.50 4.14
CA VAL A 3 -12.26 7.72 3.51
C VAL A 3 -11.43 8.80 4.23
N TYR A 4 -12.06 9.90 4.68
CA TYR A 4 -11.34 10.95 5.41
C TYR A 4 -10.81 10.47 6.78
N GLU A 5 -11.49 9.52 7.42
CA GLU A 5 -11.07 8.94 8.70
C GLU A 5 -9.79 8.12 8.48
N ARG A 6 -9.77 7.30 7.42
CA ARG A 6 -8.59 6.52 7.03
C ARG A 6 -7.41 7.41 6.66
N ILE A 7 -7.63 8.49 5.92
CA ILE A 7 -6.58 9.47 5.61
C ILE A 7 -6.03 10.10 6.90
N ASN A 8 -6.89 10.42 7.88
CA ASN A 8 -6.45 10.95 9.16
C ASN A 8 -5.64 9.94 9.99
N GLU A 9 -5.94 8.65 9.91
CA GLU A 9 -5.11 7.60 10.52
C GLU A 9 -3.72 7.52 9.88
N ILE A 10 -3.65 7.55 8.55
CA ILE A 10 -2.37 7.55 7.80
C ILE A 10 -1.54 8.78 8.17
N LEU A 11 -2.17 9.96 8.26
CA LEU A 11 -1.52 11.19 8.73
C LEU A 11 -0.90 11.02 10.11
N LYS A 12 -1.65 10.44 11.06
CA LYS A 12 -1.19 10.18 12.42
C LYS A 12 -0.02 9.20 12.44
N ALA A 13 -0.10 8.10 11.68
CA ALA A 13 0.95 7.09 11.59
C ALA A 13 2.25 7.68 11.01
N LYS A 14 2.15 8.53 9.98
CA LYS A 14 3.29 9.19 9.33
C LYS A 14 3.77 10.46 10.04
N LYS A 15 3.12 10.86 11.15
CA LYS A 15 3.38 12.13 11.88
C LYS A 15 3.28 13.38 10.98
N ILE A 16 2.40 13.35 9.99
CA ILE A 16 2.14 14.47 9.08
C ILE A 16 0.93 15.25 9.60
N THR A 17 1.05 16.58 9.63
CA THR A 17 -0.09 17.42 10.05
C THR A 17 -1.07 17.67 8.89
N LYS A 18 -2.34 17.94 9.18
CA LYS A 18 -3.32 18.35 8.15
C LYS A 18 -2.86 19.59 7.36
N LYS A 19 -2.17 20.52 8.04
CA LYS A 19 -1.58 21.73 7.43
C LYS A 19 -0.52 21.35 6.40
N GLU A 20 0.36 20.43 6.78
CA GLU A 20 1.44 19.96 5.92
C GLU A 20 0.89 19.21 4.71
N LEU A 21 -0.11 18.33 4.89
CA LEU A 21 -0.78 17.68 3.77
C LEU A 21 -1.39 18.70 2.81
N ALA A 22 -2.13 19.70 3.33
CA ALA A 22 -2.71 20.75 2.49
C ALA A 22 -1.64 21.52 1.69
N GLN A 23 -0.49 21.81 2.30
CA GLN A 23 0.63 22.45 1.60
C GLN A 23 1.22 21.54 0.52
N ARG A 24 1.40 20.24 0.78
CA ARG A 24 1.88 19.27 -0.22
C ARG A 24 0.95 19.19 -1.43
N LEU A 25 -0.36 19.16 -1.18
CA LEU A 25 -1.37 19.12 -2.24
C LEU A 25 -1.34 20.37 -3.13
N ILE A 26 -1.14 21.55 -2.53
CA ILE A 26 -0.97 22.80 -3.28
C ILE A 26 0.32 22.76 -4.10
N ASN A 27 1.41 22.25 -3.54
CA ASN A 27 2.69 22.14 -4.24
C ASN A 27 2.66 21.13 -5.41
N LEU A 28 1.74 20.15 -5.37
CA LEU A 28 1.49 19.21 -6.46
C LEU A 28 0.61 19.81 -7.57
N ASP A 29 0.27 21.10 -7.48
CA ASP A 29 -0.65 21.77 -8.42
C ASP A 29 -1.97 21.00 -8.57
N MET A 30 -2.46 20.39 -7.47
CA MET A 30 -3.68 19.61 -7.48
C MET A 30 -4.86 20.49 -7.95
N ARG A 31 -5.47 20.11 -9.06
CA ARG A 31 -6.64 20.79 -9.65
C ARG A 31 -7.82 19.85 -9.63
N ALA A 32 -8.97 20.34 -9.18
CA ALA A 32 -10.22 19.58 -9.32
C ALA A 32 -10.59 19.52 -10.81
N ASN A 33 -10.73 18.31 -11.38
CA ASN A 33 -10.87 18.12 -12.83
C ASN A 33 -12.11 18.80 -13.43
N LYS A 34 -13.16 19.03 -12.63
CA LYS A 34 -14.40 19.68 -13.08
C LYS A 34 -14.36 21.20 -13.10
N THR A 35 -13.50 21.85 -12.31
CA THR A 35 -13.44 23.32 -12.22
C THR A 35 -12.08 23.89 -12.62
N GLY A 36 -11.03 23.05 -12.66
CA GLY A 36 -9.65 23.50 -12.86
C GLY A 36 -9.10 24.30 -11.67
N GLU A 37 -9.89 24.46 -10.61
CA GLU A 37 -9.54 25.28 -9.45
C GLU A 37 -8.66 24.49 -8.48
N VAL A 38 -7.64 25.18 -7.97
CA VAL A 38 -6.81 24.69 -6.87
C VAL A 38 -7.65 24.80 -5.59
N PRO A 39 -7.92 23.69 -4.90
CA PRO A 39 -8.72 23.72 -3.68
C PRO A 39 -7.98 24.49 -2.59
N THR A 40 -8.72 25.38 -1.93
CA THR A 40 -8.15 26.19 -0.85
C THR A 40 -7.81 25.35 0.37
N PHE A 41 -6.93 25.87 1.24
CA PHE A 41 -6.70 25.28 2.56
C PHE A 41 -8.01 24.99 3.29
N SER A 42 -8.94 25.95 3.31
CA SER A 42 -10.25 25.78 3.97
C SER A 42 -11.02 24.57 3.44
N SER A 43 -11.04 24.40 2.11
CA SER A 43 -11.69 23.27 1.45
C SER A 43 -11.04 21.93 1.82
N ILE A 44 -9.70 21.88 1.84
CA ILE A 44 -8.96 20.67 2.24
C ILE A 44 -9.23 20.33 3.72
N TYR A 45 -9.26 21.33 4.60
CA TYR A 45 -9.58 21.13 6.02
C TYR A 45 -11.03 20.69 6.24
N ALA A 46 -11.99 21.30 5.55
CA ALA A 46 -13.38 20.89 5.60
C ALA A 46 -13.54 19.42 5.20
N TYR A 47 -12.81 18.99 4.17
CA TYR A 47 -12.76 17.59 3.78
C TYR A 47 -12.16 16.69 4.87
N LEU A 48 -10.95 17.00 5.36
CA LEU A 48 -10.26 16.20 6.37
C LEU A 48 -11.00 16.14 7.72
N ASN A 49 -11.96 17.03 7.94
CA ASN A 49 -12.84 17.04 9.11
C ASN A 49 -14.19 16.35 8.85
N GLY A 50 -14.46 15.91 7.61
CA GLY A 50 -15.72 15.27 7.23
C GLY A 50 -16.89 16.23 7.04
N ASN A 51 -16.64 17.54 6.94
CA ASN A 51 -17.67 18.57 6.78
C ASN A 51 -18.19 18.64 5.34
N ILE A 52 -17.37 18.22 4.37
CA ILE A 52 -17.74 18.10 2.95
C ILE A 52 -17.23 16.78 2.40
N ASP A 53 -17.89 16.27 1.36
CA ASP A 53 -17.47 15.06 0.68
C ASP A 53 -16.18 15.27 -0.13
N LEU A 54 -15.30 14.25 -0.15
CA LEU A 54 -14.17 14.24 -1.07
C LEU A 54 -14.66 13.98 -2.48
N LYS A 55 -14.14 14.76 -3.44
CA LYS A 55 -14.24 14.37 -4.84
C LYS A 55 -13.21 13.27 -5.14
N ALA A 56 -13.65 12.19 -5.79
CA ALA A 56 -12.80 11.03 -6.04
C ALA A 56 -11.53 11.36 -6.86
N ASP A 57 -11.58 12.38 -7.72
CA ASP A 57 -10.44 12.87 -8.52
C ASP A 57 -9.30 13.48 -7.68
N MET A 58 -9.53 13.72 -6.39
CA MET A 58 -8.53 14.25 -5.47
C MET A 58 -7.70 13.14 -4.81
N LEU A 59 -8.18 11.89 -4.82
CA LEU A 59 -7.53 10.76 -4.18
C LEU A 59 -6.12 10.47 -4.70
N PRO A 60 -5.84 10.51 -6.02
CA PRO A 60 -4.49 10.27 -6.54
C PRO A 60 -3.45 11.24 -5.97
N PHE A 61 -3.80 12.52 -5.89
CA PHE A 61 -2.92 13.56 -5.34
C PHE A 61 -2.70 13.40 -3.83
N ILE A 62 -3.74 12.97 -3.09
CA ILE A 62 -3.60 12.67 -1.66
C ILE A 62 -2.71 11.45 -1.45
N ALA A 63 -2.84 10.42 -2.28
CA ALA A 63 -1.98 9.24 -2.25
C ALA A 63 -0.52 9.60 -2.52
N GLU A 64 -0.28 10.41 -3.55
CA GLU A 64 1.05 10.91 -3.90
C GLU A 64 1.65 11.77 -2.77
N ALA A 65 0.89 12.74 -2.24
CA ALA A 65 1.35 13.61 -1.14
C ALA A 65 1.70 12.84 0.15
N LEU A 66 1.04 11.70 0.37
CA LEU A 66 1.26 10.82 1.50
C LEU A 66 2.28 9.70 1.21
N GLY A 67 2.66 9.47 -0.07
CA GLY A 67 3.50 8.35 -0.49
C GLY A 67 2.88 7.01 -0.11
N VAL A 68 1.64 6.79 -0.51
CA VAL A 68 0.86 5.55 -0.29
C VAL A 68 0.12 5.17 -1.57
N CYS A 69 -0.39 3.95 -1.65
CA CYS A 69 -1.29 3.54 -2.73
C CYS A 69 -2.72 4.03 -2.45
N GLU A 70 -3.48 4.47 -3.45
CA GLU A 70 -4.88 4.94 -3.27
C GLU A 70 -5.78 3.90 -2.59
N GLN A 71 -5.52 2.62 -2.84
CA GLN A 71 -6.24 1.48 -2.26
C GLN A 71 -6.15 1.46 -0.73
N GLU A 72 -5.10 2.04 -0.14
CA GLU A 72 -4.93 2.12 1.32
C GLU A 72 -6.00 3.01 1.99
N PHE A 73 -6.64 3.90 1.23
CA PHE A 73 -7.76 4.71 1.71
C PHE A 73 -9.06 3.92 1.89
N PHE A 74 -9.16 2.79 1.19
CA PHE A 74 -10.34 1.94 1.19
C PHE A 74 -10.11 0.64 1.96
N SER A 75 -8.85 0.23 2.11
CA SER A 75 -8.48 -1.02 2.76
C SER A 75 -8.37 -0.83 4.26
N THR A 76 -9.14 -1.58 5.03
CA THR A 76 -8.78 -1.94 6.39
C THR A 76 -7.75 -3.09 6.35
N GLU A 77 -6.96 -3.26 7.41
CA GLU A 77 -6.03 -4.40 7.53
C GLU A 77 -6.76 -5.75 7.32
N ASP A 78 -8.03 -5.84 7.71
CA ASP A 78 -8.88 -7.00 7.48
C ASP A 78 -9.32 -7.18 6.02
N GLU A 79 -9.40 -6.12 5.22
CA GLU A 79 -9.86 -6.19 3.82
C GLU A 79 -8.75 -6.51 2.83
N SER A 80 -7.53 -6.01 3.06
CA SER A 80 -6.36 -6.46 2.31
C SER A 80 -6.12 -7.95 2.53
N ASP A 81 -6.29 -8.41 3.76
CA ASP A 81 -6.28 -9.83 4.11
C ASP A 81 -7.37 -10.62 3.37
N LYS A 82 -8.59 -10.10 3.28
CA LYS A 82 -9.69 -10.75 2.52
C LYS A 82 -9.42 -10.83 1.02
N ILE A 83 -8.81 -9.81 0.41
CA ILE A 83 -8.47 -9.82 -1.02
C ILE A 83 -7.37 -10.85 -1.30
N ILE A 84 -6.31 -10.88 -0.48
CA ILE A 84 -5.26 -11.90 -0.59
C ILE A 84 -5.85 -13.29 -0.31
N GLN A 85 -6.70 -13.43 0.71
CA GLN A 85 -7.42 -14.66 0.99
C GLN A 85 -8.28 -15.09 -0.19
N LYS A 86 -8.93 -14.17 -0.94
CA LYS A 86 -9.77 -14.53 -2.09
C LYS A 86 -8.96 -14.94 -3.32
N ILE A 87 -7.83 -14.27 -3.58
CA ILE A 87 -6.94 -14.58 -4.72
C ILE A 87 -6.24 -15.94 -4.49
N TYR A 88 -5.87 -16.23 -3.25
CA TYR A 88 -5.11 -17.42 -2.88
C TYR A 88 -5.90 -18.42 -2.01
N ALA A 89 -7.23 -18.33 -2.01
CA ALA A 89 -8.16 -19.08 -1.13
C ALA A 89 -8.02 -20.61 -1.18
N LYS A 90 -7.32 -21.13 -2.18
CA LYS A 90 -7.17 -22.56 -2.42
C LYS A 90 -5.89 -23.15 -1.84
N ASP A 91 -5.01 -22.35 -1.24
CA ASP A 91 -3.68 -22.82 -0.82
C ASP A 91 -3.33 -22.40 0.62
N GLU A 92 -3.21 -23.40 1.51
CA GLU A 92 -2.76 -23.27 2.92
C GLU A 92 -1.38 -22.61 3.04
N SER A 93 -0.61 -22.55 1.95
CA SER A 93 0.67 -21.87 1.89
C SER A 93 0.60 -20.38 2.26
N MET A 94 -0.58 -19.74 2.13
CA MET A 94 -0.79 -18.33 2.47
C MET A 94 -0.41 -17.97 3.92
N TYR A 95 -0.84 -18.76 4.92
CA TYR A 95 -0.51 -18.49 6.32
C TYR A 95 1.00 -18.58 6.57
N LYS A 96 1.69 -19.45 5.84
CA LYS A 96 3.14 -19.61 5.93
C LYS A 96 3.85 -18.37 5.38
N TYR A 97 3.43 -17.86 4.22
CA TYR A 97 4.04 -16.66 3.63
C TYR A 97 3.76 -15.39 4.45
N LYS A 98 2.52 -15.17 4.89
CA LYS A 98 2.18 -14.02 5.75
C LYS A 98 2.99 -14.01 7.04
N LYS A 99 3.12 -15.18 7.70
CA LYS A 99 3.93 -15.32 8.91
C LYS A 99 5.41 -15.04 8.65
N ILE A 100 5.97 -15.56 7.55
CA ILE A 100 7.37 -15.29 7.17
C ILE A 100 7.58 -13.80 6.94
N ILE A 101 6.73 -13.14 6.15
CA ILE A 101 6.85 -11.71 5.84
C ILE A 101 6.85 -10.86 7.12
N ALA A 102 5.92 -11.11 8.04
CA ALA A 102 5.88 -10.40 9.32
C ALA A 102 7.15 -10.61 10.16
N LEU A 103 7.76 -11.79 10.10
CA LEU A 103 9.01 -12.07 10.83
C LEU A 103 10.24 -11.41 10.20
N LEU A 104 10.20 -11.04 8.90
CA LEU A 104 11.32 -10.39 8.24
C LEU A 104 11.62 -8.98 8.78
N GLU A 105 10.64 -8.30 9.38
CA GLU A 105 10.85 -7.00 10.03
C GLU A 105 11.87 -7.06 11.18
N TYR A 106 12.03 -8.24 11.79
CA TYR A 106 12.96 -8.50 12.88
C TYR A 106 14.29 -9.09 12.39
N ALA A 107 14.46 -9.28 11.08
CA ALA A 107 15.65 -9.92 10.52
C ALA A 107 16.80 -8.91 10.35
N SER A 108 17.99 -9.28 10.81
CA SER A 108 19.20 -8.49 10.53
C SER A 108 19.54 -8.53 9.02
N PRO A 109 20.28 -7.52 8.49
CA PRO A 109 20.72 -7.54 7.09
C PRO A 109 21.51 -8.81 6.72
N LYS A 110 22.31 -9.33 7.66
CA LYS A 110 23.03 -10.60 7.49
C LYS A 110 22.07 -11.78 7.34
N THR A 111 21.02 -11.83 8.17
CA THR A 111 19.98 -12.87 8.11
C THR A 111 19.23 -12.82 6.79
N ILE A 112 18.85 -11.63 6.33
CA ILE A 112 18.17 -11.45 5.04
C ILE A 112 19.05 -11.98 3.89
N LYS A 113 20.35 -11.64 3.88
CA LYS A 113 21.27 -12.11 2.86
C LYS A 113 21.42 -13.64 2.83
N VAL A 114 21.47 -14.28 3.99
CA VAL A 114 21.52 -15.76 4.07
C VAL A 114 20.23 -16.38 3.55
N LEU A 115 19.07 -15.82 3.91
CA LEU A 115 17.78 -16.28 3.43
C LEU A 115 17.66 -16.14 1.91
N GLU A 116 18.06 -15.00 1.36
CA GLU A 116 18.07 -14.74 -0.07
C GLU A 116 18.93 -15.77 -0.82
N GLN A 117 20.15 -16.01 -0.34
CA GLN A 117 21.04 -17.01 -0.93
C GLN A 117 20.42 -18.41 -0.91
N ALA A 118 19.82 -18.82 0.20
CA ALA A 118 19.16 -20.12 0.30
C ALA A 118 18.00 -20.25 -0.69
N LEU A 119 17.12 -19.25 -0.74
CA LEU A 119 15.97 -19.24 -1.66
C LEU A 119 16.42 -19.23 -3.13
N PHE A 120 17.47 -18.49 -3.46
CA PHE A 120 18.03 -18.47 -4.81
C PHE A 120 18.58 -19.83 -5.23
N GLN A 121 19.26 -20.54 -4.34
CA GLN A 121 19.74 -21.90 -4.61
C GLN A 121 18.59 -22.89 -4.81
N HIS A 122 17.52 -22.78 -4.02
CA HIS A 122 16.32 -23.60 -4.23
C HIS A 122 15.69 -23.34 -5.59
N LYS A 123 15.58 -22.07 -5.99
CA LYS A 123 15.06 -21.69 -7.32
C LYS A 123 15.87 -22.34 -8.45
N ILE A 124 17.20 -22.22 -8.43
CA ILE A 124 18.07 -22.82 -9.45
C ILE A 124 17.82 -24.32 -9.54
N LYS A 125 17.82 -25.03 -8.41
CA LYS A 125 17.61 -26.48 -8.39
C LYS A 125 16.25 -26.89 -8.95
N THR A 126 15.19 -26.13 -8.62
CA THR A 126 13.86 -26.38 -9.16
C THR A 126 13.81 -26.14 -10.67
N ASP A 127 14.43 -25.06 -11.16
CA ASP A 127 14.50 -24.75 -12.58
C ASP A 127 15.30 -25.81 -13.37
N GLU A 128 16.42 -26.26 -12.82
CA GLU A 128 17.23 -27.36 -13.39
C GLU A 128 16.45 -28.67 -13.43
N PHE A 129 15.77 -29.02 -12.34
CA PHE A 129 14.92 -30.21 -12.28
C PHE A 129 13.83 -30.15 -13.34
N ASN A 130 13.11 -29.04 -13.45
CA ASN A 130 12.04 -28.86 -14.43
C ASN A 130 12.55 -28.93 -15.88
N LYS A 131 13.72 -28.33 -16.16
CA LYS A 131 14.38 -28.45 -17.48
C LYS A 131 14.76 -29.89 -17.81
N ASN A 132 15.20 -30.66 -16.82
CA ASN A 132 15.56 -32.07 -17.03
C ASN A 132 14.32 -32.93 -17.25
N ILE A 133 13.21 -32.68 -16.54
CA ILE A 133 11.92 -33.32 -16.79
C ILE A 133 11.44 -33.05 -18.23
N GLN A 134 11.52 -31.81 -18.70
CA GLN A 134 11.13 -31.44 -20.08
C GLN A 134 12.01 -32.06 -21.18
N LYS A 135 13.18 -32.59 -20.85
CA LYS A 135 14.02 -33.32 -21.83
C LYS A 135 13.68 -34.81 -21.90
N ILE A 136 12.94 -35.32 -20.92
CA ILE A 136 12.57 -36.74 -20.79
C ILE A 136 11.20 -37.02 -21.42
N PHE A 137 10.33 -36.01 -21.50
CA PHE A 137 9.03 -36.05 -22.17
C PHE A 137 9.06 -35.24 -23.47
#